data_AF-A0A914ZNK2-F1
#
_entry.id   AF-A0A914ZNK2-F1
#
_cell.length_a   1.000
_cell.length_b   1.000
_cell.length_c   1.000
_cell.angle_alpha   90.00
_cell.angle_beta   90.00
_cell.angle_gamma   90.00
#
_symmetry.space_group_name_H-M   'P 1'
#
loop_
_entity.id
_entity.type
_entity.pdbx_description
1 polymer ?
#
loop_
_entity_poly.entity_id
_entity_poly.type
_entity_poly.pdbx_seq_one_letter_code
_entity_poly.pdbx_strand_id
1 'polypeptide(L)'
;PKSRVTHTTLVIPVVNLHIGYVSVPFAIRNMCATFILLVLSVEVEASRILFYPMHSSRSHIVSMLPFAERLMQAGHDVHFFEATQRKEHFSFPYGISNHHFRLSNRTIWNLSSMWTETYSPWGFDYVYRLGDDAFFELISEHSDEVTRILNKTWDIVFADELFAMGSFGIALRNKKIFKKPYVMLSTTVILQYFTWELALGRNFLCQPSSWTPFSDDIHFDVTNMVHRWSALYAEAISGISIKFGIECRKNKGLATLGINDFSFTDLWTNAAYIFQEEMDYLAFPTPISNDVLNIGSYCPQPNHLPLDLREFIEDSSSKGTIYIAMGTNVKWANAPLSITAAFKYVMRELHQYRIIFVNDNDSLQEMPSHVKVLNWAPQFDILNHNKTILFISHGGLKRMLENGQ
;
A
#
# COMPACT_ATOMS: atom_id res chain seq x y z
N PRO A 1 -40.29 8.64 18.51
CA PRO A 1 -40.49 8.03 19.85
C PRO A 1 -39.65 6.76 20.02
N LYS A 2 -38.86 6.73 21.11
CA LYS A 2 -37.99 5.64 21.59
C LYS A 2 -36.65 5.45 20.87
N SER A 3 -35.69 6.32 21.22
CA SER A 3 -34.26 6.03 21.22
C SER A 3 -33.96 4.88 22.19
N ARG A 4 -33.28 3.84 21.71
CA ARG A 4 -32.63 2.83 22.56
C ARG A 4 -31.19 3.28 22.78
N VAL A 5 -30.90 3.72 24.00
CA VAL A 5 -29.55 3.92 24.51
C VAL A 5 -29.01 2.55 24.89
N THR A 6 -27.92 2.11 24.26
CA THR A 6 -27.16 0.93 24.66
C THR A 6 -26.25 1.30 25.84
N HIS A 7 -26.53 0.74 27.01
CA HIS A 7 -25.63 0.79 28.15
C HIS A 7 -24.47 -0.18 27.94
N THR A 8 -23.24 0.34 27.82
CA THR A 8 -22.03 -0.47 27.92
C THR A 8 -21.57 -0.43 29.37
N THR A 9 -21.74 -1.54 30.09
CA THR A 9 -21.27 -1.68 31.48
C THR A 9 -19.76 -1.85 31.47
N LEU A 10 -19.02 -0.81 31.88
CA LEU A 10 -17.59 -0.90 32.14
C LEU A 10 -17.40 -1.59 33.50
N VAL A 11 -16.86 -2.80 33.52
CA VAL A 11 -16.44 -3.47 34.77
C VAL A 11 -15.09 -2.89 35.17
N ILE A 12 -15.10 -2.02 36.18
CA ILE A 12 -13.88 -1.45 36.77
C ILE A 12 -13.34 -2.43 37.82
N PRO A 13 -12.03 -2.77 37.83
CA PRO A 13 -11.45 -3.56 38.91
C PRO A 13 -11.52 -2.75 40.21
N VAL A 14 -12.20 -3.30 41.21
CA VAL A 14 -12.25 -2.73 42.57
C VAL A 14 -10.85 -2.78 43.15
N VAL A 15 -10.12 -1.67 43.07
CA VAL A 15 -8.93 -1.47 43.92
C VAL A 15 -9.45 -1.20 45.33
N ASN A 16 -9.38 -2.22 46.18
CA ASN A 16 -9.68 -2.11 47.60
C ASN A 16 -8.63 -1.21 48.29
N LEU A 17 -8.86 0.10 48.26
CA LEU A 17 -8.17 1.04 49.13
C LEU A 17 -8.89 1.03 50.49
N HIS A 18 -8.33 0.28 51.44
CA HIS A 18 -8.64 0.43 52.86
C HIS A 18 -8.10 1.79 53.33
N ILE A 19 -8.93 2.83 53.19
CA ILE A 19 -8.71 4.12 53.82
C ILE A 19 -9.52 4.10 55.12
N GLY A 20 -8.81 3.99 56.25
CA GLY A 20 -9.42 4.21 57.56
C GLY A 20 -10.09 5.58 57.61
N TYR A 21 -11.19 5.68 58.36
CA TYR A 21 -11.97 6.90 58.55
C TYR A 21 -11.10 8.06 59.04
N VAL A 22 -10.56 8.83 58.11
CA VAL A 22 -10.02 10.17 58.35
C VAL A 22 -10.94 11.12 57.61
N SER A 23 -11.57 12.03 58.34
CA SER A 23 -12.45 13.06 57.81
C SER A 23 -11.66 13.98 56.87
N VAL A 24 -11.69 13.67 55.59
CA VAL A 24 -11.12 14.52 54.53
C VAL A 24 -11.92 15.83 54.49
N PRO A 25 -11.28 17.01 54.65
CA PRO A 25 -11.96 18.30 54.58
C PRO A 25 -12.78 18.44 53.30
N PHE A 26 -13.98 19.02 53.39
CA PHE A 26 -14.91 19.23 52.27
C PHE A 26 -14.23 19.86 51.03
N ALA A 27 -13.22 20.71 51.24
CA ALA A 27 -12.41 21.31 50.19
C ALA A 27 -11.61 20.29 49.35
N ILE A 28 -11.04 19.25 49.97
CA ILE A 28 -10.26 18.22 49.27
C ILE A 28 -11.19 17.28 48.50
N ARG A 29 -12.38 16.98 49.05
CA ARG A 29 -13.41 16.19 48.34
C ARG A 29 -13.91 16.90 47.09
N ASN A 30 -14.10 18.22 47.16
CA ASN A 30 -14.44 19.03 45.99
C ASN A 30 -13.27 19.13 45.02
N MET A 31 -12.03 19.31 45.47
CA MET A 31 -10.85 19.29 44.58
C MET A 31 -10.70 17.96 43.84
N CYS A 32 -10.88 16.81 44.50
CA CYS A 32 -10.87 15.50 43.83
C CYS A 32 -12.03 15.33 42.85
N ALA A 33 -13.24 15.80 43.18
CA ALA A 33 -14.38 15.77 42.27
C ALA A 33 -14.17 16.70 41.05
N THR A 34 -13.60 17.89 41.25
CA THR A 34 -13.23 18.81 40.17
C THR A 34 -12.09 18.25 39.33
N PHE A 35 -11.09 17.59 39.93
CA PHE A 35 -10.01 16.92 39.21
C PHE A 35 -10.52 15.72 38.41
N ILE A 36 -11.43 14.91 38.96
CA ILE A 36 -12.10 13.83 38.24
C ILE A 36 -12.96 14.39 37.10
N LEU A 37 -13.70 15.50 37.31
CA LEU A 37 -14.46 16.17 36.25
C LEU A 37 -13.56 16.79 35.17
N LEU A 38 -12.38 17.31 35.53
CA LEU A 38 -11.36 17.83 34.60
C LEU A 38 -10.66 16.71 33.82
N VAL A 39 -10.45 15.54 34.43
CA VAL A 39 -9.90 14.35 33.77
C VAL A 39 -10.96 13.67 32.89
N LEU A 40 -12.25 13.78 33.25
CA LEU A 40 -13.39 13.32 32.45
C LEU A 40 -13.75 14.27 31.30
N SER A 41 -13.25 15.51 31.31
CA SER A 41 -13.43 16.49 30.22
C SER A 41 -12.33 16.42 29.15
N VAL A 42 -11.50 15.37 29.14
CA VAL A 42 -10.67 15.09 27.96
C VAL A 42 -11.62 14.54 26.89
N GLU A 43 -12.09 15.43 26.01
CA GLU A 43 -12.72 15.01 24.76
C GLU A 43 -11.67 14.24 23.95
N VAL A 44 -11.75 12.90 23.99
CA VAL A 44 -10.99 12.06 23.06
C VAL A 44 -11.70 12.18 21.72
N GLU A 45 -11.22 13.09 20.88
CA GLU A 45 -11.76 13.30 19.53
C GLU A 45 -11.31 12.15 18.61
N ALA A 46 -12.03 11.03 18.72
CA ALA A 46 -11.80 9.85 17.90
C ALA A 46 -12.42 10.04 16.51
N SER A 47 -11.66 10.60 15.57
CA SER A 47 -12.04 10.67 14.16
C SER A 47 -12.31 9.28 13.57
N ARG A 48 -13.34 9.18 12.71
CA ARG A 48 -13.58 7.97 11.92
C ARG A 48 -12.87 8.06 10.57
N ILE A 49 -11.95 7.11 10.34
CA ILE A 49 -11.01 7.14 9.23
C ILE A 49 -11.25 5.95 8.30
N LEU A 50 -11.35 6.21 7.00
CA LEU A 50 -11.49 5.17 5.98
C LEU A 50 -10.26 5.13 5.07
N PHE A 51 -9.61 3.99 4.99
CA PHE A 51 -8.64 3.66 3.95
C PHE A 51 -9.33 2.86 2.85
N TYR A 52 -9.15 3.26 1.59
CA TYR A 52 -9.56 2.43 0.46
C TYR A 52 -8.37 2.17 -0.49
N PRO A 53 -7.68 1.02 -0.32
CA PRO A 53 -6.60 0.57 -1.20
C PRO A 53 -7.10 0.10 -2.57
N MET A 54 -6.19 -0.03 -3.53
CA MET A 54 -6.44 -0.67 -4.82
C MET A 54 -7.09 -2.06 -4.67
N HIS A 55 -8.08 -2.36 -5.52
CA HIS A 55 -8.78 -3.64 -5.50
C HIS A 55 -7.84 -4.81 -5.79
N SER A 56 -8.07 -5.94 -5.12
CA SER A 56 -7.29 -7.17 -5.22
C SER A 56 -5.78 -7.02 -5.00
N SER A 57 -5.34 -5.95 -4.33
CA SER A 57 -3.92 -5.64 -4.11
C SER A 57 -3.54 -5.65 -2.63
N ARG A 58 -2.98 -6.78 -2.15
CA ARG A 58 -2.49 -6.89 -0.76
C ARG A 58 -1.29 -5.97 -0.48
N SER A 59 -0.45 -5.68 -1.48
CA SER A 59 0.72 -4.81 -1.29
C SER A 59 0.30 -3.39 -0.92
N HIS A 60 -0.78 -2.86 -1.50
CA HIS A 60 -1.26 -1.51 -1.21
C HIS A 60 -1.85 -1.41 0.20
N ILE A 61 -2.59 -2.43 0.64
CA ILE A 61 -3.00 -2.54 2.06
C ILE A 61 -1.77 -2.46 2.97
N VAL A 62 -0.74 -3.25 2.67
CA VAL A 62 0.47 -3.31 3.50
C VAL A 62 1.23 -1.99 3.50
N SER A 63 1.23 -1.22 2.40
CA SER A 63 1.81 0.13 2.35
C SER A 63 1.06 1.13 3.24
N MET A 64 -0.28 1.05 3.28
CA MET A 64 -1.09 1.95 4.11
C MET A 64 -1.11 1.55 5.60
N LEU A 65 -0.87 0.27 5.89
CA LEU A 65 -1.08 -0.32 7.21
C LEU A 65 -0.29 0.35 8.33
N PRO A 66 1.02 0.67 8.19
CA PRO A 66 1.77 1.29 9.26
C PRO A 66 1.21 2.62 9.73
N PHE A 67 0.80 3.45 8.77
CA PHE A 67 0.19 4.73 9.07
C PHE A 67 -1.19 4.55 9.74
N ALA A 68 -1.99 3.60 9.23
CA ALA A 68 -3.26 3.24 9.83
C ALA A 68 -3.13 2.71 11.27
N GLU A 69 -2.11 1.90 11.56
CA GLU A 69 -1.80 1.41 12.91
C GLU A 69 -1.45 2.55 13.86
N ARG A 70 -0.69 3.56 13.41
CA ARG A 70 -0.38 4.74 14.22
C ARG A 70 -1.62 5.57 14.54
N LEU A 71 -2.52 5.74 13.56
CA LEU A 71 -3.80 6.43 13.80
C LEU A 71 -4.68 5.66 14.78
N MET A 72 -4.72 4.33 14.68
CA MET A 72 -5.43 3.48 15.63
C MET A 72 -4.82 3.60 17.05
N GLN A 73 -3.49 3.56 17.16
CA GLN A 73 -2.78 3.75 18.43
C GLN A 73 -3.02 5.14 19.04
N ALA A 74 -3.25 6.15 18.19
CA ALA A 74 -3.63 7.50 18.61
C ALA A 74 -5.11 7.61 19.04
N GLY A 75 -5.90 6.53 18.95
CA GLY A 75 -7.28 6.46 19.43
C GLY A 75 -8.36 6.69 18.37
N HIS A 76 -8.01 6.72 17.08
CA HIS A 76 -8.98 6.89 16.00
C HIS A 76 -9.71 5.58 15.63
N ASP A 77 -10.93 5.70 15.11
CA ASP A 77 -11.75 4.59 14.60
C ASP A 77 -11.34 4.31 13.16
N VAL A 78 -10.41 3.35 12.97
CA VAL A 78 -9.76 3.09 11.68
C VAL A 78 -10.39 1.91 10.95
N HIS A 79 -10.78 2.15 9.70
CA HIS A 79 -11.40 1.16 8.84
C HIS A 79 -10.66 1.01 7.51
N PHE A 80 -10.60 -0.21 6.99
CA PHE A 80 -10.25 -0.50 5.61
C PHE A 80 -11.48 -0.93 4.81
N PHE A 81 -11.52 -0.49 3.55
CA PHE A 81 -12.46 -0.95 2.55
C PHE A 81 -11.74 -1.89 1.59
N GLU A 82 -11.81 -3.21 1.83
CA GLU A 82 -11.11 -4.21 1.02
C GLU A 82 -12.05 -4.79 -0.04
N ALA A 83 -11.76 -4.59 -1.32
CA ALA A 83 -12.39 -5.31 -2.42
C ALA A 83 -11.38 -6.28 -3.03
N THR A 84 -11.66 -7.59 -3.04
CA THR A 84 -10.68 -8.61 -3.45
C THR A 84 -11.32 -9.78 -4.19
N GLN A 85 -10.61 -10.30 -5.20
CA GLN A 85 -10.97 -11.56 -5.87
C GLN A 85 -10.41 -12.79 -5.15
N ARG A 86 -9.54 -12.57 -4.16
CA ARG A 86 -8.92 -13.68 -3.41
C ARG A 86 -9.97 -14.34 -2.53
N LYS A 87 -9.81 -15.65 -2.33
CA LYS A 87 -10.67 -16.44 -1.44
C LYS A 87 -10.57 -15.95 0.01
N GLU A 88 -9.39 -15.49 0.41
CA GLU A 88 -9.09 -15.02 1.76
C GLU A 88 -8.87 -13.50 1.77
N HIS A 89 -9.58 -12.82 2.65
CA HIS A 89 -9.39 -11.40 2.94
C HIS A 89 -8.05 -11.15 3.67
N PHE A 90 -7.64 -9.89 3.75
CA PHE A 90 -6.46 -9.50 4.50
C PHE A 90 -6.70 -9.63 6.01
N SER A 91 -5.68 -10.05 6.75
CA SER A 91 -5.72 -10.14 8.22
C SER A 91 -5.16 -8.86 8.82
N PHE A 92 -6.03 -8.05 9.42
CA PHE A 92 -5.66 -6.78 10.02
C PHE A 92 -5.32 -6.95 11.51
N PRO A 93 -4.42 -6.11 12.06
CA PRO A 93 -4.18 -6.01 13.50
C PRO A 93 -5.46 -5.75 14.29
N TYR A 94 -5.48 -6.19 15.56
CA TYR A 94 -6.59 -5.93 16.46
C TYR A 94 -6.84 -4.42 16.62
N GLY A 95 -8.08 -3.99 16.42
CA GLY A 95 -8.51 -2.59 16.50
C GLY A 95 -8.74 -1.91 15.14
N ILE A 96 -8.23 -2.49 14.05
CA ILE A 96 -8.55 -2.05 12.68
C ILE A 96 -9.72 -2.87 12.15
N SER A 97 -10.78 -2.17 11.71
CA SER A 97 -11.96 -2.81 11.15
C SER A 97 -11.82 -3.02 9.63
N ASN A 98 -12.17 -4.21 9.13
CA ASN A 98 -12.14 -4.51 7.70
C ASN A 98 -13.56 -4.68 7.13
N HIS A 99 -13.95 -3.80 6.19
CA HIS A 99 -15.12 -3.99 5.33
C HIS A 99 -14.67 -4.74 4.08
N HIS A 100 -14.76 -6.07 4.13
CA HIS A 100 -14.28 -6.93 3.06
C HIS A 100 -15.38 -7.31 2.08
N PHE A 101 -15.06 -7.28 0.80
CA PHE A 101 -15.96 -7.65 -0.29
C PHE A 101 -15.24 -8.57 -1.26
N ARG A 102 -15.87 -9.70 -1.56
CA ARG A 102 -15.36 -10.63 -2.56
C ARG A 102 -15.98 -10.30 -3.92
N LEU A 103 -15.12 -10.15 -4.92
CA LEU A 103 -15.51 -9.96 -6.32
C LEU A 103 -15.53 -11.32 -7.04
N SER A 104 -16.50 -11.51 -7.93
CA SER A 104 -16.70 -12.76 -8.68
C SER A 104 -15.87 -12.82 -9.95
N ASN A 105 -15.77 -11.71 -10.68
CA ASN A 105 -15.09 -11.61 -11.96
C ASN A 105 -13.61 -11.26 -11.79
N ARG A 106 -12.81 -11.73 -12.76
CA ARG A 106 -11.37 -11.42 -12.82
C ARG A 106 -11.14 -10.06 -13.48
N THR A 107 -11.26 -8.99 -12.69
CA THR A 107 -10.96 -7.59 -13.02
C THR A 107 -9.55 -7.15 -12.59
N ILE A 108 -8.54 -8.03 -12.72
CA ILE A 108 -7.13 -7.70 -12.42
C ILE A 108 -6.30 -7.59 -13.68
N TRP A 109 -5.27 -6.74 -13.64
CA TRP A 109 -4.29 -6.67 -14.71
C TRP A 109 -3.54 -8.00 -14.83
N ASN A 110 -3.53 -8.58 -16.03
CA ASN A 110 -2.75 -9.76 -16.31
C ASN A 110 -1.25 -9.42 -16.41
N LEU A 111 -0.50 -9.82 -15.38
CA LEU A 111 0.94 -9.62 -15.27
C LEU A 111 1.75 -10.88 -15.65
N SER A 112 1.15 -11.80 -16.41
CA SER A 112 1.84 -13.04 -16.80
C SER A 112 3.06 -12.80 -17.68
N SER A 113 3.10 -11.70 -18.43
CA SER A 113 4.17 -11.36 -19.36
C SER A 113 5.32 -10.54 -18.75
N MET A 114 5.34 -10.32 -17.42
CA MET A 114 6.38 -9.52 -16.75
C MET A 114 7.83 -10.01 -16.99
N TRP A 115 8.03 -11.26 -17.38
CA TRP A 115 9.36 -11.79 -17.72
C TRP A 115 9.81 -11.51 -19.14
N THR A 116 8.88 -11.21 -20.04
CA THR A 116 9.13 -11.22 -21.49
C THR A 116 8.79 -9.90 -22.18
N GLU A 117 8.01 -9.05 -21.53
CA GLU A 117 7.49 -7.82 -22.13
C GLU A 117 7.83 -6.60 -21.27
N THR A 118 8.21 -5.51 -21.95
CA THR A 118 8.14 -4.16 -21.38
C THR A 118 6.76 -3.61 -21.68
N TYR A 119 6.05 -3.15 -20.66
CA TYR A 119 4.73 -2.55 -20.85
C TYR A 119 4.82 -1.21 -21.58
N SER A 120 3.70 -0.80 -22.18
CA SER A 120 3.64 0.40 -23.01
C SER A 120 3.02 1.58 -22.26
N PRO A 121 3.46 2.83 -22.50
CA PRO A 121 2.85 4.03 -21.92
C PRO A 121 1.35 4.16 -22.22
N TRP A 122 0.88 3.54 -23.31
CA TRP A 122 -0.54 3.50 -23.65
C TRP A 122 -1.39 2.70 -22.66
N GLY A 123 -0.81 1.73 -21.94
CA GLY A 123 -1.55 0.74 -21.17
C GLY A 123 -2.07 1.19 -19.82
N PHE A 124 -1.72 2.39 -19.31
CA PHE A 124 -2.12 2.79 -17.97
C PHE A 124 -3.62 3.10 -17.84
N ASP A 125 -4.26 3.66 -18.87
CA ASP A 125 -5.71 3.87 -18.86
C ASP A 125 -6.44 2.54 -18.61
N TYR A 126 -5.97 1.45 -19.23
CA TYR A 126 -6.55 0.13 -19.09
C TYR A 126 -6.61 -0.32 -17.62
N VAL A 127 -5.58 -0.04 -16.83
CA VAL A 127 -5.52 -0.46 -15.42
C VAL A 127 -6.47 0.37 -14.55
N TYR A 128 -6.58 1.68 -14.79
CA TYR A 128 -7.60 2.53 -14.13
C TYR A 128 -9.02 2.09 -14.50
N ARG A 129 -9.26 1.74 -15.77
CA ARG A 129 -10.54 1.22 -16.24
C ARG A 129 -10.91 -0.09 -15.56
N LEU A 130 -9.94 -1.00 -15.38
CA LEU A 130 -10.15 -2.22 -14.60
C LEU A 130 -10.54 -1.91 -13.15
N GLY A 131 -9.97 -0.86 -12.56
CA GLY A 131 -10.37 -0.36 -11.23
C GLY A 131 -11.82 0.14 -11.18
N ASP A 132 -12.27 0.88 -12.20
CA ASP A 132 -13.67 1.33 -12.29
C ASP A 132 -14.63 0.17 -12.53
N ASP A 133 -14.27 -0.78 -13.41
CA ASP A 133 -15.06 -1.99 -13.68
C ASP A 133 -15.19 -2.86 -12.43
N ALA A 134 -14.10 -3.04 -11.66
CA ALA A 134 -14.11 -3.75 -10.38
C ALA A 134 -14.99 -3.06 -9.33
N PHE A 135 -14.96 -1.72 -9.30
CA PHE A 135 -15.81 -0.95 -8.40
C PHE A 135 -17.28 -0.98 -8.81
N PHE A 136 -17.57 -0.99 -10.11
CA PHE A 136 -18.94 -1.17 -10.62
C PHE A 136 -19.49 -2.56 -10.25
N GLU A 137 -18.68 -3.60 -10.40
CA GLU A 137 -19.02 -4.96 -9.98
C GLU A 137 -19.31 -5.02 -8.48
N LEU A 138 -18.42 -4.47 -7.65
CA LEU A 138 -18.60 -4.37 -6.21
C LEU A 138 -19.97 -3.78 -5.83
N ILE A 139 -20.32 -2.62 -6.41
CA ILE A 139 -21.59 -1.96 -6.13
C ILE A 139 -22.76 -2.79 -6.64
N SER A 140 -22.61 -3.45 -7.78
CA SER A 140 -23.65 -4.30 -8.38
C SER A 140 -23.95 -5.54 -7.54
N GLU A 141 -22.91 -6.15 -6.96
CA GLU A 141 -23.03 -7.38 -6.16
C GLU A 141 -23.39 -7.10 -4.69
N HIS A 142 -22.90 -5.99 -4.12
CA HIS A 142 -22.94 -5.71 -2.68
C HIS A 142 -23.60 -4.35 -2.33
N SER A 143 -24.50 -3.87 -3.19
CA SER A 143 -25.10 -2.52 -3.12
C SER A 143 -25.57 -2.10 -1.72
N ASP A 144 -26.33 -2.96 -1.04
CA ASP A 144 -26.92 -2.64 0.27
C ASP A 144 -25.87 -2.44 1.37
N GLU A 145 -24.83 -3.29 1.37
CA GLU A 145 -23.76 -3.25 2.35
C GLU A 145 -22.83 -2.06 2.11
N VAL A 146 -22.44 -1.84 0.85
CA VAL A 146 -21.62 -0.70 0.46
C VAL A 146 -22.37 0.60 0.77
N THR A 147 -23.64 0.71 0.41
CA THR A 147 -24.46 1.89 0.72
C THR A 147 -24.54 2.15 2.23
N ARG A 148 -24.66 1.11 3.06
CA ARG A 148 -24.67 1.24 4.53
C ARG A 148 -23.36 1.82 5.06
N ILE A 149 -22.22 1.42 4.50
CA ILE A 149 -20.89 1.91 4.88
C ILE A 149 -20.69 3.35 4.41
N LEU A 150 -21.06 3.65 3.16
CA LEU A 150 -20.90 4.98 2.58
C LEU A 150 -21.89 6.02 3.14
N ASN A 151 -23.00 5.60 3.74
CA ASN A 151 -23.92 6.52 4.44
C ASN A 151 -23.43 6.93 5.82
N LYS A 152 -22.37 6.31 6.34
CA LYS A 152 -21.66 6.84 7.51
C LYS A 152 -20.86 8.06 7.09
N THR A 153 -20.75 9.03 7.99
CA THR A 153 -19.78 10.11 7.84
C THR A 153 -18.39 9.59 8.20
N TRP A 154 -17.44 9.81 7.28
CA TRP A 154 -16.02 9.56 7.46
C TRP A 154 -15.33 10.92 7.60
N ASP A 155 -14.63 11.15 8.71
CA ASP A 155 -13.99 12.44 8.99
C ASP A 155 -12.84 12.70 8.02
N ILE A 156 -12.18 11.63 7.57
CA ILE A 156 -11.17 11.67 6.51
C ILE A 156 -11.19 10.34 5.74
N VAL A 157 -10.98 10.43 4.43
CA VAL A 157 -10.79 9.28 3.54
C VAL A 157 -9.37 9.32 3.01
N PHE A 158 -8.62 8.23 3.17
CA PHE A 158 -7.33 8.01 2.53
C PHE A 158 -7.56 7.24 1.24
N ALA A 159 -7.36 7.93 0.12
CA ALA A 159 -7.56 7.39 -1.21
C ALA A 159 -6.23 6.93 -1.81
N ASP A 160 -6.14 5.65 -2.16
CA ASP A 160 -4.98 5.10 -2.88
C ASP A 160 -4.87 5.73 -4.25
N GLU A 161 -3.74 6.36 -4.54
CA GLU A 161 -3.50 7.01 -5.83
C GLU A 161 -3.41 6.01 -6.98
N LEU A 162 -2.96 4.77 -6.74
CA LEU A 162 -2.57 3.89 -7.82
C LEU A 162 -3.72 2.96 -8.25
N PHE A 163 -4.35 3.28 -9.39
CA PHE A 163 -5.41 2.50 -10.06
C PHE A 163 -6.73 2.32 -9.29
N ALA A 164 -6.91 2.99 -8.15
CA ALA A 164 -8.05 2.77 -7.25
C ALA A 164 -9.22 3.72 -7.54
N MET A 165 -9.86 3.59 -8.71
CA MET A 165 -11.00 4.46 -9.11
C MET A 165 -12.14 4.51 -8.07
N GLY A 166 -12.47 3.38 -7.44
CA GLY A 166 -13.47 3.35 -6.37
C GLY A 166 -13.08 4.21 -5.16
N SER A 167 -11.78 4.29 -4.87
CA SER A 167 -11.21 5.12 -3.81
C SER A 167 -11.42 6.60 -4.06
N PHE A 168 -11.15 7.04 -5.30
CA PHE A 168 -11.42 8.41 -5.74
C PHE A 168 -12.91 8.73 -5.64
N GLY A 169 -13.76 7.82 -6.10
CA GLY A 169 -15.20 7.98 -6.05
C GLY A 169 -15.73 8.16 -4.63
N ILE A 170 -15.26 7.33 -3.69
CA ILE A 170 -15.68 7.41 -2.28
C ILE A 170 -15.17 8.71 -1.63
N ALA A 171 -13.92 9.10 -1.88
CA ALA A 171 -13.35 10.35 -1.38
C ALA A 171 -14.14 11.58 -1.87
N LEU A 172 -14.39 11.68 -3.18
CA LEU A 172 -15.17 12.75 -3.79
C LEU A 172 -16.62 12.77 -3.29
N ARG A 173 -17.27 11.60 -3.17
CA ARG A 173 -18.62 11.49 -2.62
C ARG A 173 -18.68 11.98 -1.18
N ASN A 174 -17.73 11.55 -0.34
CA ASN A 174 -17.66 11.95 1.06
C ASN A 174 -17.46 13.47 1.20
N LYS A 175 -16.58 14.07 0.39
CA LYS A 175 -16.42 15.53 0.30
C LYS A 175 -17.68 16.22 -0.18
N LYS A 176 -18.36 15.71 -1.22
CA LYS A 176 -19.56 16.32 -1.80
C LYS A 176 -20.73 16.34 -0.82
N ILE A 177 -21.03 15.20 -0.19
CA ILE A 177 -22.20 14.99 0.67
C ILE A 177 -21.95 15.51 2.08
N PHE A 178 -20.85 15.13 2.71
CA PHE A 178 -20.58 15.40 4.13
C PHE A 178 -19.62 16.56 4.37
N LYS A 179 -19.05 17.16 3.31
CA LYS A 179 -18.09 18.28 3.40
C LYS A 179 -16.83 17.93 4.22
N LYS A 180 -16.44 16.65 4.21
CA LYS A 180 -15.25 16.15 4.90
C LYS A 180 -14.06 16.04 3.95
N PRO A 181 -12.82 16.27 4.43
CA PRO A 181 -11.63 16.20 3.61
C PRO A 181 -11.28 14.76 3.20
N TYR A 182 -10.37 14.64 2.25
CA TYR A 182 -9.70 13.40 1.90
C TYR A 182 -8.22 13.67 1.64
N VAL A 183 -7.42 12.61 1.72
CA VAL A 183 -5.97 12.62 1.47
C VAL A 183 -5.69 11.61 0.38
N MET A 184 -4.88 12.01 -0.60
CA MET A 184 -4.34 11.10 -1.58
C MET A 184 -3.12 10.41 -0.97
N LEU A 185 -3.06 9.08 -1.01
CA LEU A 185 -1.94 8.30 -0.50
C LEU A 185 -1.35 7.50 -1.66
N SER A 186 -0.15 7.87 -2.08
CA SER A 186 0.62 7.12 -3.07
C SER A 186 1.35 5.97 -2.38
N THR A 187 0.93 4.75 -2.71
CA THR A 187 1.56 3.48 -2.31
C THR A 187 2.79 3.16 -3.16
N THR A 188 3.18 4.09 -4.04
CA THR A 188 4.37 4.08 -4.87
C THR A 188 4.97 5.51 -4.92
N VAL A 189 5.79 5.81 -5.93
CA VAL A 189 6.15 7.19 -6.28
C VAL A 189 4.98 7.87 -6.99
N ILE A 190 4.70 9.15 -6.68
CA ILE A 190 3.62 9.88 -7.37
C ILE A 190 3.87 9.82 -8.88
N LEU A 191 2.91 9.28 -9.64
CA LEU A 191 3.05 9.17 -11.09
C LEU A 191 3.29 10.55 -11.72
N GLN A 192 4.13 10.57 -12.75
CA GLN A 192 4.53 11.80 -13.44
C GLN A 192 3.34 12.67 -13.84
N TYR A 193 2.27 12.06 -14.33
CA TYR A 193 1.03 12.75 -14.68
C TYR A 193 0.40 13.52 -13.51
N PHE A 194 0.30 12.91 -12.32
CA PHE A 194 -0.33 13.57 -11.17
C PHE A 194 0.54 14.68 -10.58
N THR A 195 1.85 14.64 -10.79
CA THR A 195 2.71 15.79 -10.47
C THR A 195 2.37 17.00 -11.35
N TRP A 196 1.94 16.81 -12.59
CA TRP A 196 1.47 17.91 -13.44
C TRP A 196 0.15 18.50 -12.95
N GLU A 197 -0.78 17.67 -12.47
CA GLU A 197 -2.04 18.12 -11.87
C GLU A 197 -1.82 18.96 -10.59
N LEU A 198 -0.67 18.79 -9.95
CA LEU A 198 -0.21 19.57 -8.78
C LEU A 198 0.71 20.74 -9.13
N ALA A 199 0.96 20.98 -10.41
CA ALA A 199 1.96 21.93 -10.90
C ALA A 199 3.39 21.70 -10.34
N LEU A 200 3.71 20.45 -9.98
CA LEU A 200 5.04 20.01 -9.57
C LEU A 200 5.84 19.62 -10.83
N GLY A 201 6.69 20.53 -11.30
CA GLY A 201 7.50 20.33 -12.50
C GLY A 201 8.62 19.31 -12.33
N ARG A 202 8.34 18.01 -12.48
CA ARG A 202 9.38 16.98 -12.60
C ARG A 202 9.93 16.96 -14.03
N ASN A 203 11.26 17.12 -14.17
CA ASN A 203 11.91 17.10 -15.48
C ASN A 203 12.21 15.67 -15.92
N PHE A 204 11.26 15.07 -16.64
CA PHE A 204 11.36 13.72 -17.18
C PHE A 204 12.40 13.56 -18.32
N LEU A 205 13.04 14.63 -18.79
CA LEU A 205 14.10 14.55 -19.80
C LEU A 205 15.47 14.20 -19.19
N CYS A 206 15.60 14.30 -17.87
CA CYS A 206 16.86 14.08 -17.16
C CYS A 206 17.01 12.66 -16.61
N GLN A 207 16.06 11.78 -16.91
CA GLN A 207 16.03 10.40 -16.43
C GLN A 207 15.38 9.49 -17.49
N PRO A 208 15.71 8.18 -17.52
CA PRO A 208 14.95 7.24 -18.32
C PRO A 208 13.51 7.19 -17.83
N SER A 209 12.58 6.98 -18.77
CA SER A 209 11.19 6.75 -18.42
C SER A 209 11.02 5.33 -17.87
N SER A 210 9.97 5.09 -17.08
CA SER A 210 9.58 3.74 -16.64
C SER A 210 9.26 2.79 -17.81
N TRP A 211 9.14 3.35 -19.01
CA TRP A 211 8.84 2.66 -20.26
C TRP A 211 10.07 2.32 -21.10
N THR A 212 11.22 2.86 -20.73
CA THR A 212 12.47 2.59 -21.43
C THR A 212 12.84 1.11 -21.21
N PRO A 213 13.10 0.33 -22.28
CA PRO A 213 13.55 -1.05 -22.14
C PRO A 213 14.81 -1.12 -21.27
N PHE A 214 14.95 -2.20 -20.50
CA PHE A 214 16.12 -2.44 -19.65
C PHE A 214 17.47 -2.48 -20.41
N SER A 215 17.46 -2.75 -21.73
CA SER A 215 18.68 -2.66 -22.53
C SER A 215 19.18 -1.22 -22.69
N ASP A 216 18.29 -0.24 -22.52
CA ASP A 216 18.49 1.15 -22.91
C ASP A 216 18.51 2.11 -21.71
N ASP A 217 17.97 1.70 -20.54
CA ASP A 217 17.89 2.54 -19.34
C ASP A 217 19.27 2.79 -18.69
N ILE A 218 20.11 1.76 -18.58
CA ILE A 218 21.50 1.85 -18.07
C ILE A 218 22.37 2.72 -18.99
N HIS A 219 22.00 2.81 -20.27
CA HIS A 219 22.69 3.61 -21.28
C HIS A 219 22.02 4.96 -21.54
N PHE A 220 21.07 5.38 -20.70
CA PHE A 220 20.37 6.64 -20.87
C PHE A 220 21.31 7.83 -20.74
N ASP A 221 21.70 8.39 -21.88
CA ASP A 221 22.45 9.63 -21.97
C ASP A 221 21.53 10.87 -22.07
N VAL A 222 21.58 11.74 -21.06
CA VAL A 222 20.83 13.02 -21.02
C VAL A 222 21.29 14.02 -22.09
N THR A 223 22.48 13.86 -22.66
CA THR A 223 22.96 14.68 -23.78
C THR A 223 22.44 14.17 -25.13
N ASN A 224 21.98 12.92 -25.18
CA ASN A 224 21.41 12.31 -26.38
C ASN A 224 19.97 12.78 -26.59
N MET A 225 19.76 13.51 -27.69
CA MET A 225 18.46 14.06 -28.03
C MET A 225 17.39 12.98 -28.29
N VAL A 226 17.76 11.81 -28.81
CA VAL A 226 16.82 10.70 -29.07
C VAL A 226 16.27 10.14 -27.77
N HIS A 227 17.13 9.98 -26.75
CA HIS A 227 16.73 9.51 -25.43
C HIS A 227 15.78 10.50 -24.74
N ARG A 228 16.04 11.80 -24.88
CA ARG A 228 15.15 12.85 -24.36
C ARG A 228 13.79 12.82 -25.07
N TRP A 229 13.77 12.64 -26.39
CA TRP A 229 12.51 12.53 -27.14
C TRP A 229 11.73 11.28 -26.78
N SER A 230 12.39 10.14 -26.56
CA SER A 230 11.70 8.91 -26.15
C SER A 230 11.10 9.04 -24.75
N ALA A 231 11.82 9.65 -23.80
CA ALA A 231 11.28 9.95 -22.47
C ALA A 231 10.09 10.92 -22.53
N LEU A 232 10.20 12.01 -23.30
CA LEU A 232 9.08 12.93 -23.52
C LEU A 232 7.86 12.23 -24.12
N TYR A 233 8.06 11.44 -25.17
CA TYR A 233 6.99 10.68 -25.79
C TYR A 233 6.31 9.78 -24.75
N ALA A 234 7.08 9.00 -24.00
CA ALA A 234 6.54 8.02 -23.09
C ALA A 234 5.74 8.66 -21.94
N GLU A 235 6.25 9.74 -21.34
CA GLU A 235 5.53 10.46 -20.28
C GLU A 235 4.31 11.22 -20.82
N ALA A 236 4.43 11.89 -21.96
CA ALA A 236 3.31 12.61 -22.57
C ALA A 236 2.18 11.66 -22.94
N ILE A 237 2.49 10.52 -23.55
CA ILE A 237 1.51 9.50 -23.90
C ILE A 237 0.88 8.89 -22.65
N SER A 238 1.67 8.57 -21.62
CA SER A 238 1.14 8.05 -20.35
C SER A 238 0.14 9.03 -19.72
N GLY A 239 0.51 10.31 -19.60
CA GLY A 239 -0.38 11.33 -19.05
C GLY A 239 -1.61 11.61 -19.90
N ILE A 240 -1.49 11.66 -21.23
CA ILE A 240 -2.64 11.79 -22.16
C ILE A 240 -3.57 10.57 -22.02
N SER A 241 -3.01 9.36 -22.00
CA SER A 241 -3.77 8.12 -21.87
C SER A 241 -4.55 8.09 -20.57
N ILE A 242 -3.91 8.40 -19.44
CA ILE A 242 -4.57 8.46 -18.13
C ILE A 242 -5.65 9.56 -18.12
N LYS A 243 -5.30 10.79 -18.50
CA LYS A 243 -6.23 11.93 -18.43
C LYS A 243 -7.45 11.69 -19.31
N PHE A 244 -7.24 11.56 -20.61
CA PHE A 244 -8.35 11.49 -21.56
C PHE A 244 -9.01 10.11 -21.61
N GLY A 245 -8.25 9.03 -21.39
CA GLY A 245 -8.79 7.67 -21.35
C GLY A 245 -9.75 7.43 -20.19
N ILE A 246 -9.62 8.21 -19.10
CA ILE A 246 -10.47 8.12 -17.91
C ILE A 246 -11.48 9.27 -17.85
N GLU A 247 -11.07 10.54 -17.98
CA GLU A 247 -11.98 11.69 -17.82
C GLU A 247 -12.99 11.80 -18.97
N CYS A 248 -12.61 11.48 -20.21
CA CYS A 248 -13.55 11.55 -21.35
C CYS A 248 -14.44 10.32 -21.48
N ARG A 249 -14.28 9.33 -20.59
CA ARG A 249 -15.06 8.10 -20.60
C ARG A 249 -16.22 8.17 -19.60
N LYS A 250 -17.28 7.42 -19.91
CA LYS A 250 -18.31 7.10 -18.91
C LYS A 250 -17.78 6.02 -17.94
N ASN A 251 -17.24 6.47 -16.82
CA ASN A 251 -16.85 5.61 -15.69
C ASN A 251 -18.10 5.09 -14.98
N LYS A 252 -18.43 3.80 -15.17
CA LYS A 252 -19.67 3.20 -14.67
C LYS A 252 -19.66 3.12 -13.16
N GLY A 253 -18.53 2.73 -12.58
CA GLY A 253 -18.36 2.62 -11.13
C GLY A 253 -18.56 3.98 -10.47
N LEU A 254 -17.83 5.00 -10.91
CA LEU A 254 -18.00 6.37 -10.41
C LEU A 254 -19.42 6.91 -10.58
N ALA A 255 -20.07 6.62 -11.72
CA ALA A 255 -21.43 7.07 -11.99
C ALA A 255 -22.44 6.51 -10.97
N THR A 256 -22.21 5.31 -10.41
CA THR A 256 -23.07 4.77 -9.34
C THR A 256 -23.07 5.62 -8.07
N LEU A 257 -21.99 6.37 -7.83
CA LEU A 257 -21.88 7.32 -6.71
C LEU A 257 -22.40 8.72 -7.05
N GLY A 258 -22.93 8.92 -8.26
CA GLY A 258 -23.38 10.22 -8.75
C GLY A 258 -22.23 11.15 -9.17
N ILE A 259 -21.08 10.58 -9.55
CA ILE A 259 -19.92 11.29 -10.08
C ILE A 259 -19.86 11.02 -11.58
N ASN A 260 -20.32 11.98 -12.38
CA ASN A 260 -20.38 11.86 -13.84
C ASN A 260 -19.36 12.76 -14.54
N ASP A 261 -18.85 13.75 -13.83
CA ASP A 261 -17.92 14.80 -14.22
C ASP A 261 -16.57 14.62 -13.50
N PHE A 262 -16.05 13.39 -13.52
CA PHE A 262 -14.77 13.09 -12.86
C PHE A 262 -13.62 13.83 -13.54
N SER A 263 -12.80 14.51 -12.75
CA SER A 263 -11.55 15.12 -13.17
C SER A 263 -10.44 14.78 -12.18
N PHE A 264 -9.29 14.37 -12.69
CA PHE A 264 -8.08 14.22 -11.87
C PHE A 264 -7.63 15.57 -11.34
N THR A 265 -7.75 16.64 -12.11
CA THR A 265 -7.46 18.00 -11.65
C THR A 265 -8.26 18.33 -10.39
N ASP A 266 -9.58 18.10 -10.43
CA ASP A 266 -10.46 18.33 -9.29
C ASP A 266 -10.28 17.34 -8.15
N LEU A 267 -9.67 16.18 -8.37
CA LEU A 267 -9.31 15.24 -7.31
C LEU A 267 -8.03 15.69 -6.60
N TRP A 268 -7.00 16.06 -7.36
CA TRP A 268 -5.67 16.34 -6.82
C TRP A 268 -5.57 17.72 -6.19
N THR A 269 -6.08 18.77 -6.85
CA THR A 269 -6.00 20.17 -6.36
C THR A 269 -6.85 20.42 -5.11
N ASN A 270 -7.74 19.49 -4.78
CA ASN A 270 -8.78 19.59 -3.77
C ASN A 270 -8.58 18.61 -2.61
N ALA A 271 -7.56 17.75 -2.71
CA ALA A 271 -7.10 16.92 -1.61
C ALA A 271 -6.56 17.82 -0.49
N ALA A 272 -6.77 17.43 0.76
CA ALA A 272 -6.24 18.20 1.90
C ALA A 272 -4.72 18.06 2.00
N TYR A 273 -4.23 16.85 1.75
CA TYR A 273 -2.81 16.53 1.68
C TYR A 273 -2.60 15.37 0.70
N ILE A 274 -1.34 15.18 0.34
CA ILE A 274 -0.84 14.08 -0.49
C ILE A 274 0.27 13.40 0.27
N PHE A 275 0.11 12.12 0.58
CA PHE A 275 1.12 11.33 1.28
C PHE A 275 1.82 10.43 0.26
N GLN A 276 3.14 10.34 0.35
CA GLN A 276 3.94 9.45 -0.49
C GLN A 276 4.91 8.61 0.35
N GLU A 277 5.21 7.39 -0.14
CA GLU A 277 6.12 6.42 0.48
C GLU A 277 7.48 6.34 -0.27
N GLU A 278 7.98 7.47 -0.78
CA GLU A 278 9.21 7.54 -1.57
C GLU A 278 10.46 7.66 -0.66
N MET A 279 11.62 7.12 -1.09
CA MET A 279 12.88 7.36 -0.38
C MET A 279 13.53 8.67 -0.85
N ASP A 280 13.65 9.65 0.03
CA ASP A 280 14.25 10.95 -0.29
C ASP A 280 15.69 10.86 -0.81
N TYR A 281 16.45 9.80 -0.45
CA TYR A 281 17.87 9.65 -0.82
C TYR A 281 18.11 8.92 -2.15
N LEU A 282 17.12 8.17 -2.66
CA LEU A 282 17.21 7.45 -3.93
C LEU A 282 16.37 8.12 -5.04
N ALA A 283 15.47 9.02 -4.66
CA ALA A 283 14.65 9.77 -5.59
C ALA A 283 15.48 10.78 -6.39
N PHE A 284 15.08 11.01 -7.64
CA PHE A 284 15.59 12.15 -8.40
C PHE A 284 15.15 13.45 -7.72
N PRO A 285 16.00 14.51 -7.71
CA PRO A 285 15.61 15.81 -7.20
C PRO A 285 14.36 16.33 -7.93
N THR A 286 13.27 16.51 -7.20
CA THR A 286 11.98 16.95 -7.74
C THR A 286 11.36 18.04 -6.88
N PRO A 287 10.55 18.95 -7.47
CA PRO A 287 9.83 19.92 -6.68
C PRO A 287 8.76 19.24 -5.82
N ILE A 288 8.64 19.71 -4.57
CA ILE A 288 7.62 19.30 -3.61
C ILE A 288 6.89 20.55 -3.11
N SER A 289 5.59 20.44 -2.82
CA SER A 289 4.80 21.49 -2.16
C SER A 289 4.62 21.17 -0.68
N ASN A 290 4.16 22.15 0.10
CA ASN A 290 3.88 21.97 1.53
C ASN A 290 2.76 20.95 1.80
N ASP A 291 1.94 20.66 0.78
CA ASP A 291 0.80 19.75 0.88
C ASP A 291 1.20 18.30 0.53
N VAL A 292 2.42 18.08 0.02
CA VAL A 292 3.01 16.76 -0.21
C VAL A 292 3.87 16.39 0.98
N LEU A 293 3.45 15.37 1.74
CA LEU A 293 4.18 14.86 2.88
C LEU A 293 4.80 13.51 2.54
N ASN A 294 6.11 13.41 2.71
CA ASN A 294 6.76 12.11 2.74
C ASN A 294 6.51 11.46 4.10
N ILE A 295 5.71 10.40 4.13
CA ILE A 295 5.42 9.66 5.36
C ILE A 295 6.47 8.57 5.64
N GLY A 296 7.45 8.43 4.75
CA GLY A 296 8.60 7.54 4.87
C GLY A 296 8.23 6.06 4.88
N SER A 297 9.24 5.22 5.04
CA SER A 297 9.06 3.78 5.18
C SER A 297 8.99 3.41 6.67
N TYR A 298 7.90 2.75 7.07
CA TYR A 298 7.82 2.21 8.43
C TYR A 298 8.79 1.06 8.62
N CYS A 299 9.59 1.15 9.68
CA CYS A 299 10.60 0.16 10.06
C CYS A 299 10.15 -0.57 11.34
N PRO A 300 9.42 -1.69 11.23
CA PRO A 300 9.15 -2.51 12.40
C PRO A 300 10.46 -3.13 12.92
N GLN A 301 10.47 -3.57 14.18
CA GLN A 301 11.55 -4.43 14.65
C GLN A 301 11.41 -5.82 14.00
N PRO A 302 12.52 -6.44 13.54
CA PRO A 302 12.45 -7.77 12.96
C PRO A 302 12.00 -8.79 14.02
N ASN A 303 11.14 -9.71 13.60
CA ASN A 303 10.71 -10.83 14.43
C ASN A 303 11.78 -11.91 14.46
N HIS A 304 11.67 -12.82 15.44
CA HIS A 304 12.48 -14.03 15.43
C HIS A 304 12.09 -14.91 14.25
N LEU A 305 13.08 -15.27 13.43
CA LEU A 305 12.90 -16.22 12.35
C LEU A 305 12.46 -17.59 12.89
N PRO A 306 11.59 -18.31 12.15
CA PRO A 306 11.31 -19.72 12.42
C PRO A 306 12.61 -20.52 12.58
N LEU A 307 12.60 -21.48 13.50
CA LEU A 307 13.80 -22.23 13.89
C LEU A 307 14.53 -22.82 12.69
N ASP A 308 13.80 -23.39 11.74
CA ASP A 308 14.33 -24.04 10.55
C ASP A 308 15.00 -23.07 9.55
N LEU A 309 14.55 -21.81 9.50
CA LEU A 309 15.13 -20.76 8.68
C LEU A 309 16.35 -20.16 9.38
N ARG A 310 16.22 -19.94 10.70
CA ARG A 310 17.32 -19.45 11.52
C ARG A 310 18.52 -20.39 11.46
N GLU A 311 18.33 -21.68 11.72
CA GLU A 311 19.41 -22.68 11.65
C GLU A 311 20.05 -22.76 10.26
N PHE A 312 19.24 -22.63 9.20
CA PHE A 312 19.74 -22.63 7.83
C PHE A 312 20.60 -21.39 7.51
N ILE A 313 20.17 -20.21 7.96
CA ILE A 313 20.91 -18.95 7.77
C ILE A 313 22.16 -18.90 8.66
N GLU A 314 22.07 -19.42 9.89
CA GLU A 314 23.11 -19.34 10.91
C GLU A 314 24.24 -20.37 10.73
N ASP A 315 24.13 -21.27 9.76
CA ASP A 315 25.18 -22.24 9.43
C ASP A 315 26.58 -21.60 9.37
N SER A 316 27.47 -22.08 10.24
CA SER A 316 28.83 -21.60 10.40
C SER A 316 29.73 -21.89 9.20
N SER A 317 29.38 -22.86 8.36
CA SER A 317 30.13 -23.21 7.15
C SER A 317 29.82 -22.30 5.96
N SER A 318 28.73 -21.54 6.04
CA SER A 318 28.30 -20.58 5.02
C SER A 318 29.04 -19.24 5.12
N LYS A 319 29.41 -18.67 3.97
CA LYS A 319 29.94 -17.31 3.87
C LYS A 319 28.86 -16.22 4.00
N GLY A 320 27.59 -16.60 3.94
CA GLY A 320 26.44 -15.70 4.02
C GLY A 320 25.22 -16.27 3.31
N THR A 321 24.12 -15.55 3.41
CA THR A 321 22.83 -15.92 2.84
C THR A 321 22.50 -15.04 1.65
N ILE A 322 22.12 -15.67 0.54
CA ILE A 322 21.53 -15.03 -0.64
C ILE A 322 20.03 -15.27 -0.58
N TYR A 323 19.26 -14.20 -0.60
CA TYR A 323 17.80 -14.25 -0.65
C TYR A 323 17.32 -13.89 -2.05
N ILE A 324 16.46 -14.72 -2.65
CA ILE A 324 15.94 -14.52 -4.00
C ILE A 324 14.42 -14.52 -3.93
N ALA A 325 13.77 -13.38 -4.23
CA ALA A 325 12.32 -13.28 -4.25
C ALA A 325 11.81 -12.26 -5.28
N MET A 326 10.99 -12.72 -6.21
CA MET A 326 10.43 -11.90 -7.31
C MET A 326 9.07 -11.25 -6.96
N GLY A 327 8.67 -11.28 -5.69
CA GLY A 327 7.41 -10.70 -5.24
C GLY A 327 6.18 -11.53 -5.65
N THR A 328 4.99 -10.93 -5.53
CA THR A 328 3.73 -11.65 -5.75
C THR A 328 3.29 -11.68 -7.20
N ASN A 329 3.79 -10.76 -8.03
CA ASN A 329 3.30 -10.52 -9.39
C ASN A 329 4.21 -11.15 -10.46
N VAL A 330 5.52 -11.14 -10.26
CA VAL A 330 6.48 -11.80 -11.16
C VAL A 330 6.56 -13.29 -10.78
N LYS A 331 5.72 -14.10 -11.43
CA LYS A 331 5.60 -15.54 -11.15
C LYS A 331 6.67 -16.35 -11.88
N TRP A 332 7.42 -17.18 -11.17
CA TRP A 332 8.42 -18.07 -11.79
C TRP A 332 7.79 -19.12 -12.70
N ALA A 333 6.51 -19.44 -12.49
CA ALA A 333 5.74 -20.27 -13.42
C ALA A 333 5.67 -19.69 -14.85
N ASN A 334 5.82 -18.37 -15.00
CA ASN A 334 5.81 -17.69 -16.29
C ASN A 334 7.22 -17.34 -16.80
N ALA A 335 8.27 -17.68 -16.06
CA ALA A 335 9.64 -17.37 -16.44
C ALA A 335 10.08 -18.24 -17.64
N PRO A 336 10.78 -17.68 -18.64
CA PRO A 336 11.36 -18.45 -19.73
C PRO A 336 12.25 -19.58 -19.20
N LEU A 337 12.27 -20.71 -19.92
CA LEU A 337 13.09 -21.87 -19.56
C LEU A 337 14.59 -21.53 -19.48
N SER A 338 15.06 -20.62 -20.34
CA SER A 338 16.45 -20.13 -20.29
C SER A 338 16.78 -19.41 -18.99
N ILE A 339 15.87 -18.56 -18.49
CA ILE A 339 16.04 -17.82 -17.24
C ILE A 339 16.03 -18.78 -16.05
N THR A 340 15.02 -19.67 -15.98
CA THR A 340 14.95 -20.67 -14.89
C THR A 340 16.17 -21.59 -14.88
N ALA A 341 16.65 -22.03 -16.06
CA ALA A 341 17.86 -22.84 -16.17
C ALA A 341 19.12 -22.10 -15.70
N ALA A 342 19.28 -20.83 -16.05
CA ALA A 342 20.40 -20.00 -15.61
C ALA A 342 20.41 -19.83 -14.08
N PHE A 343 19.26 -19.53 -13.47
CA PHE A 343 19.14 -19.42 -12.02
C PHE A 343 19.41 -20.75 -11.31
N LYS A 344 18.91 -21.88 -11.84
CA LYS A 344 19.22 -23.23 -11.34
C LYS A 344 20.73 -23.50 -11.36
N TYR A 345 21.39 -23.18 -12.48
CA TYR A 345 22.82 -23.38 -12.64
C TYR A 345 23.62 -22.56 -11.62
N VAL A 346 23.36 -21.25 -11.54
CA VAL A 346 24.08 -20.36 -10.61
C VAL A 346 23.88 -20.77 -9.15
N MET A 347 22.64 -21.10 -8.75
CA MET A 347 22.38 -21.54 -7.38
C MET A 347 23.10 -22.84 -7.03
N ARG A 348 23.27 -23.75 -7.99
CA ARG A 348 24.02 -25.00 -7.79
C ARG A 348 25.50 -24.71 -7.55
N GLU A 349 26.12 -23.86 -8.37
CA GLU A 349 27.55 -23.55 -8.26
C GLU A 349 27.95 -22.78 -6.98
N LEU A 350 27.02 -22.04 -6.37
CA LEU A 350 27.28 -21.20 -5.20
C LEU A 350 27.25 -21.97 -3.86
N HIS A 351 27.95 -23.10 -3.78
CA HIS A 351 27.97 -24.00 -2.62
C HIS A 351 28.45 -23.36 -1.31
N GLN A 352 29.29 -22.33 -1.38
CA GLN A 352 29.78 -21.60 -0.19
C GLN A 352 28.74 -20.67 0.46
N TYR A 353 27.54 -20.53 -0.11
CA TYR A 353 26.48 -19.68 0.41
C TYR A 353 25.23 -20.50 0.69
N ARG A 354 24.43 -20.00 1.64
CA ARG A 354 23.07 -20.48 1.87
C ARG A 354 22.14 -19.68 0.96
N ILE A 355 21.26 -20.34 0.23
CA ILE A 355 20.35 -19.66 -0.71
C ILE A 355 18.92 -19.92 -0.26
N ILE A 356 18.17 -18.87 0.01
CA ILE A 356 16.72 -18.95 0.21
C ILE A 356 16.06 -18.45 -1.06
N PHE A 357 15.34 -19.34 -1.73
CA PHE A 357 14.70 -19.08 -3.00
C PHE A 357 13.18 -19.15 -2.87
N VAL A 358 12.51 -18.00 -2.96
CA VAL A 358 11.06 -17.92 -2.96
C VAL A 358 10.53 -18.11 -4.38
N ASN A 359 9.80 -19.20 -4.56
CA ASN A 359 9.37 -19.67 -5.86
C ASN A 359 7.98 -20.32 -5.77
N ASP A 360 7.14 -20.04 -6.76
CA ASP A 360 5.77 -20.56 -6.90
C ASP A 360 5.65 -21.71 -7.89
N ASN A 361 6.77 -22.21 -8.42
CA ASN A 361 6.82 -23.28 -9.41
C ASN A 361 7.51 -24.54 -8.86
N ASP A 362 6.74 -25.61 -8.69
CA ASP A 362 7.21 -26.89 -8.13
C ASP A 362 8.35 -27.54 -8.93
N SER A 363 8.48 -27.22 -10.22
CA SER A 363 9.56 -27.75 -11.08
C SER A 363 10.97 -27.31 -10.68
N LEU A 364 11.12 -26.42 -9.69
CA LEU A 364 12.42 -25.99 -9.15
C LEU A 364 12.69 -26.54 -7.73
N GLN A 365 11.91 -27.52 -7.23
CA GLN A 365 12.08 -28.06 -5.87
C GLN A 365 13.34 -28.93 -5.68
N GLU A 366 13.81 -29.63 -6.73
CA GLU A 366 15.04 -30.44 -6.63
C GLU A 366 16.31 -29.58 -6.70
N MET A 367 16.74 -29.12 -5.52
CA MET A 367 17.94 -28.31 -5.34
C MET A 367 18.90 -28.93 -4.31
N PRO A 368 20.21 -28.61 -4.39
CA PRO A 368 21.17 -29.04 -3.38
C PRO A 368 20.80 -28.55 -1.97
N SER A 369 21.34 -29.20 -0.93
CA SER A 369 21.02 -28.90 0.47
C SER A 369 21.40 -27.49 0.94
N HIS A 370 22.25 -26.77 0.20
CA HIS A 370 22.57 -25.36 0.46
C HIS A 370 21.56 -24.38 -0.12
N VAL A 371 20.51 -24.87 -0.79
CA VAL A 371 19.42 -24.08 -1.36
C VAL A 371 18.09 -24.53 -0.75
N LYS A 372 17.41 -23.62 -0.05
CA LYS A 372 16.07 -23.82 0.50
C LYS A 372 15.04 -23.15 -0.40
N VAL A 373 14.17 -23.95 -1.01
CA VAL A 373 13.08 -23.46 -1.88
C VAL A 373 11.79 -23.35 -1.05
N LEU A 374 11.14 -22.19 -1.09
CA LEU A 374 9.95 -21.89 -0.30
C LEU A 374 8.87 -21.23 -1.17
N ASN A 375 7.60 -21.52 -0.89
CA ASN A 375 6.49 -20.80 -1.53
C ASN A 375 6.25 -19.41 -0.91
N TRP A 376 6.70 -19.21 0.33
CA TRP A 376 6.64 -17.95 1.07
C TRP A 376 7.73 -17.92 2.14
N ALA A 377 8.27 -16.73 2.44
CA ALA A 377 9.28 -16.53 3.47
C ALA A 377 9.05 -15.21 4.23
N PRO A 378 9.45 -15.12 5.52
CA PRO A 378 9.41 -13.88 6.31
C PRO A 378 10.51 -12.92 5.82
N GLN A 379 10.24 -12.27 4.69
CA GLN A 379 11.24 -11.49 3.96
C GLN A 379 11.93 -10.42 4.82
N PHE A 380 11.15 -9.63 5.57
CA PHE A 380 11.68 -8.54 6.37
C PHE A 380 12.71 -9.05 7.39
N ASP A 381 12.39 -10.15 8.07
CA ASP A 381 13.25 -10.77 9.08
C ASP A 381 14.51 -11.39 8.45
N ILE A 382 14.40 -11.97 7.25
CA ILE A 382 15.55 -12.50 6.50
C ILE A 382 16.48 -11.37 6.07
N LEU A 383 15.95 -10.28 5.51
CA LEU A 383 16.75 -9.14 5.06
C LEU A 383 17.45 -8.42 6.21
N ASN A 384 16.81 -8.36 7.38
CA ASN A 384 17.41 -7.78 8.60
C ASN A 384 18.37 -8.72 9.34
N HIS A 385 18.57 -9.95 8.85
CA HIS A 385 19.51 -10.88 9.47
C HIS A 385 20.94 -10.56 9.06
N ASN A 386 21.87 -10.51 10.03
CA ASN A 386 23.27 -10.11 9.83
C ASN A 386 24.08 -10.96 8.81
N LYS A 387 23.65 -12.19 8.56
CA LYS A 387 24.24 -13.10 7.57
C LYS A 387 23.65 -12.94 6.17
N THR A 388 22.58 -12.19 5.96
CA THR A 388 22.04 -11.94 4.62
C THR A 388 22.89 -10.89 3.92
N ILE A 389 23.54 -11.27 2.83
CA ILE A 389 24.55 -10.45 2.15
C ILE A 389 24.14 -10.02 0.74
N LEU A 390 23.10 -10.65 0.18
CA LEU A 390 22.61 -10.34 -1.15
C LEU A 390 21.11 -10.62 -1.24
N PHE A 391 20.39 -9.64 -1.79
CA PHE A 391 18.98 -9.78 -2.16
C PHE A 391 18.82 -9.64 -3.67
N ILE A 392 18.26 -10.66 -4.31
CA ILE A 392 17.86 -10.64 -5.71
C ILE A 392 16.33 -10.47 -5.78
N SER A 393 15.89 -9.35 -6.35
CA SER A 393 14.51 -8.89 -6.37
C SER A 393 14.08 -8.44 -7.77
N HIS A 394 12.78 -8.42 -8.02
CA HIS A 394 12.18 -7.79 -9.20
C HIS A 394 12.11 -6.24 -9.14
N GLY A 395 12.60 -5.63 -8.05
CA GLY A 395 12.67 -4.16 -7.93
C GLY A 395 11.39 -3.44 -7.46
N GLY A 396 10.36 -4.16 -7.00
CA GLY A 396 9.16 -3.51 -6.44
C GLY A 396 9.48 -2.60 -5.25
N LEU A 397 8.89 -1.39 -5.20
CA LEU A 397 9.25 -0.32 -4.27
C LEU A 397 9.40 -0.80 -2.82
N LYS A 398 8.39 -1.48 -2.26
CA LYS A 398 8.42 -1.96 -0.88
C LYS A 398 9.65 -2.82 -0.56
N ARG A 399 10.12 -3.61 -1.53
CA ARG A 399 11.28 -4.49 -1.39
C ARG A 399 12.58 -3.70 -1.36
N MET A 400 12.62 -2.59 -2.08
CA MET A 400 13.70 -1.61 -1.98
C MET A 400 13.65 -0.88 -0.63
N LEU A 401 12.46 -0.54 -0.13
CA LEU A 401 12.26 0.02 1.22
C LEU A 401 12.77 -0.88 2.33
N GLU A 402 12.48 -2.18 2.25
CA GLU A 402 12.94 -3.18 3.21
C GLU A 402 14.46 -3.47 3.12
N ASN A 403 15.14 -3.11 2.02
CA ASN A 403 16.55 -3.46 1.76
C ASN A 403 17.52 -2.27 1.74
N GLY A 404 17.07 -1.07 1.35
CA GLY A 404 17.91 0.13 1.22
C GLY A 404 18.28 0.77 2.56
N GLN A 405 18.31 -0.03 3.62
CA GLN A 405 18.56 0.37 5.00
C GLN A 405 19.90 -0.16 5.48
#